data_AF-A0AA43I8S8-F1
#
_entry.id   AF-A0AA43I8S8-F1
#
_cell.length_a   1.000
_cell.length_b   1.000
_cell.length_c   1.000
_cell.angle_alpha   90.00
_cell.angle_beta   90.00
_cell.angle_gamma   90.00
#
_symmetry.space_group_name_H-M   'P 1'
#
loop_
_entity.id
_entity.type
_entity.pdbx_description
1 polymer ?
#
loop_
_entity_poly.entity_id
_entity_poly.type
_entity_poly.pdbx_seq_one_letter_code
_entity_poly.pdbx_strand_id
1 'polypeptide(L)'
;MSVYRSLARMTGRFYSLEELIIAETGNAVTTEQINDNQKEVNQECDAIIKAWQAIESEIDRAVLFYSYFDKESHSVKEITFMLNCSRRTIERYKQRAVIEFGKFYENGALS
;
A
#
# COMPACT_ATOMS: atom_id res chain seq x y z
N MET A 1 12.81 3.90 -3.95
CA MET A 1 11.76 3.95 -2.90
C MET A 1 11.24 5.37 -2.86
N SER A 2 9.95 5.60 -3.12
CA SER A 2 9.40 6.96 -3.15
C SER A 2 9.53 7.63 -1.79
N VAL A 3 9.87 8.92 -1.80
CA VAL A 3 10.14 9.75 -0.61
C VAL A 3 8.95 9.72 0.37
N TYR A 4 7.72 9.57 -0.16
CA TYR A 4 6.49 9.35 0.59
C TYR A 4 6.59 8.25 1.66
N ARG A 5 7.07 7.05 1.27
CA ARG A 5 7.17 5.91 2.19
C ARG A 5 8.23 6.14 3.26
N SER A 6 9.26 6.95 2.97
CA SER A 6 10.32 7.28 3.91
C SER A 6 9.87 8.33 4.92
N LEU A 7 9.21 9.40 4.48
CA LEU A 7 8.72 10.49 5.33
C LEU A 7 7.61 10.03 6.28
N ALA A 8 6.59 9.33 5.77
CA ALA A 8 5.50 8.82 6.60
C ALA A 8 5.99 7.82 7.67
N ARG A 9 7.00 7.00 7.34
CA ARG A 9 7.66 6.10 8.29
C ARG A 9 8.49 6.83 9.33
N MET A 10 9.19 7.89 8.95
CA MET A 10 10.06 8.64 9.87
C MET A 10 9.28 9.50 10.86
N THR A 11 8.13 10.03 10.48
CA THR A 11 7.42 11.02 11.29
C THR A 11 6.09 10.53 11.86
N GLY A 12 5.59 9.37 11.41
CA GLY A 12 4.31 8.82 11.84
C GLY A 12 3.12 9.71 11.46
N ARG A 13 3.30 10.65 10.54
CA ARG A 13 2.26 11.59 10.08
C ARG A 13 1.89 11.32 8.63
N PHE A 14 0.60 11.47 8.34
CA PHE A 14 0.09 11.56 6.98
C PHE A 14 0.24 13.02 6.51
N TYR A 15 1.00 13.22 5.45
CA TYR A 15 1.20 14.51 4.80
C TYR A 15 0.19 14.70 3.67
N SER A 16 -0.28 15.92 3.49
CA SER A 16 -1.05 16.32 2.30
C SER A 16 -0.18 16.24 1.04
N LEU A 17 -0.82 16.10 -0.12
CA LEU A 17 -0.12 16.02 -1.41
C LEU A 17 0.78 17.24 -1.64
N GLU A 18 0.31 18.42 -1.22
CA GLU A 18 1.02 19.69 -1.31
C GLU A 18 2.30 19.69 -0.46
N GLU A 19 2.22 19.21 0.79
CA GLU A 19 3.40 19.06 1.67
C GLU A 19 4.42 18.06 1.12
N LEU A 20 3.96 17.01 0.45
CA LEU A 20 4.83 15.99 -0.15
C LEU A 20 5.59 16.53 -1.36
N ILE A 21 4.91 17.26 -2.25
CA ILE A 21 5.54 17.83 -3.44
C ILE A 21 6.52 18.95 -3.04
N ILE A 22 6.21 19.75 -2.03
CA ILE A 22 7.15 20.75 -1.47
C ILE A 22 8.39 20.05 -0.90
N ALA A 23 8.21 18.95 -0.17
CA ALA A 23 9.33 18.20 0.40
C ALA A 23 10.22 17.53 -0.68
N GLU A 24 9.65 17.17 -1.83
CA GLU A 24 10.37 16.50 -2.93
C GLU A 24 11.02 17.49 -3.90
N THR A 25 10.37 18.62 -4.20
CA THR A 25 10.83 19.58 -5.23
C THR A 25 11.46 20.85 -4.66
N GLY A 26 11.28 21.12 -3.37
CA GLY A 26 11.78 22.32 -2.68
C GLY A 26 11.10 23.63 -3.11
N ASN A 27 10.07 23.57 -3.94
CA ASN A 27 9.40 24.74 -4.52
C ASN A 27 7.90 24.75 -4.23
N ALA A 28 7.31 25.95 -4.26
CA ALA A 28 5.85 26.10 -4.25
C ALA A 28 5.25 25.52 -5.52
N VAL A 29 4.15 24.77 -5.36
CA VAL A 29 3.54 23.95 -6.40
C VAL A 29 2.39 24.71 -7.05
N THR A 30 2.25 24.64 -8.37
CA THR A 30 1.08 25.22 -9.06
C THR A 30 -0.13 24.28 -8.97
N THR A 31 -1.35 24.83 -9.04
CA THR A 31 -2.58 24.03 -9.01
C THR A 31 -2.64 22.95 -10.10
N GLU A 32 -2.04 23.21 -11.27
CA GLU A 32 -1.92 22.24 -12.36
C GLU A 32 -1.02 21.06 -11.98
N GLN A 33 0.14 21.32 -11.36
CA GLN A 33 1.03 20.26 -10.85
C GLN A 33 0.38 19.46 -9.72
N ILE A 34 -0.43 20.08 -8.86
CA ILE A 34 -1.20 19.37 -7.84
C ILE A 34 -2.22 18.42 -8.49
N ASN A 35 -2.92 18.89 -9.53
CA ASN A 35 -3.93 18.09 -10.23
C ASN A 35 -3.33 16.90 -10.99
N ASP A 36 -2.20 17.09 -11.68
CA ASP A 36 -1.51 16.02 -12.39
C ASP A 36 -0.98 14.96 -11.42
N ASN A 37 -0.35 15.38 -10.32
CA ASN A 37 0.08 14.44 -9.26
C ASN A 37 -1.09 13.73 -8.60
N GLN A 38 -2.23 14.41 -8.40
CA GLN A 38 -3.43 13.78 -7.84
C GLN A 38 -3.98 12.70 -8.78
N LYS A 39 -3.94 12.94 -10.09
CA LYS A 39 -4.34 11.96 -11.11
C LYS A 39 -3.42 10.74 -11.08
N GLU A 40 -2.10 10.93 -11.02
CA GLU A 40 -1.12 9.85 -10.92
C GLU A 40 -1.33 9.03 -9.63
N VAL A 41 -1.55 9.69 -8.49
CA VAL A 41 -1.85 9.04 -7.22
C VAL A 41 -3.14 8.22 -7.30
N ASN A 42 -4.19 8.76 -7.91
CA ASN A 42 -5.45 8.04 -8.07
C ASN A 42 -5.28 6.79 -8.97
N GLN A 43 -4.50 6.91 -10.05
CA GLN A 43 -4.19 5.77 -10.93
C GLN A 43 -3.40 4.68 -10.20
N GLU A 44 -2.41 5.07 -9.41
CA GLU A 44 -1.61 4.17 -8.58
C GLU A 44 -2.48 3.47 -7.53
N CYS A 45 -3.37 4.20 -6.86
CA CYS A 45 -4.34 3.63 -5.92
C CYS A 45 -5.26 2.60 -6.61
N ASP A 46 -5.79 2.92 -7.79
CA ASP A 46 -6.63 2.01 -8.56
C ASP A 46 -5.87 0.73 -8.96
N ALA A 47 -4.61 0.86 -9.36
CA ALA A 47 -3.75 -0.29 -9.70
C ALA A 47 -3.51 -1.19 -8.48
N ILE A 48 -3.22 -0.60 -7.32
CA ILE A 48 -3.06 -1.34 -6.04
C ILE A 48 -4.36 -2.08 -5.67
N ILE A 49 -5.51 -1.41 -5.77
CA ILE A 49 -6.81 -2.02 -5.43
C ILE A 49 -7.11 -3.19 -6.37
N LYS A 50 -6.93 -3.02 -7.68
CA LYS A 50 -7.15 -4.09 -8.67
C LYS A 50 -6.22 -5.27 -8.43
N ALA A 51 -4.95 -5.03 -8.16
CA ALA A 51 -3.99 -6.08 -7.87
C ALA A 51 -4.34 -6.86 -6.60
N TRP A 52 -4.81 -6.18 -5.55
CA TRP A 52 -5.28 -6.82 -4.33
C TRP A 52 -6.55 -7.65 -4.58
N GLN A 53 -7.51 -7.14 -5.35
CA GLN A 53 -8.75 -7.85 -5.69
C GLN A 53 -8.50 -9.09 -6.56
N ALA A 54 -7.46 -9.10 -7.38
CA ALA A 54 -7.12 -10.19 -8.30
C ALA A 54 -6.55 -11.43 -7.60
N ILE A 55 -5.99 -11.29 -6.39
CA ILE A 55 -5.52 -12.43 -5.57
C ILE A 55 -6.73 -13.32 -5.29
N GLU A 56 -6.74 -14.58 -5.71
CA GLU A 56 -7.95 -15.41 -5.63
C GLU A 56 -8.31 -15.81 -4.17
N SER A 57 -7.27 -16.09 -3.39
CA SER A 57 -7.37 -16.60 -2.03
C SER A 57 -7.80 -15.52 -1.04
N GLU A 58 -9.00 -15.69 -0.46
CA GLU A 58 -9.57 -14.78 0.56
C GLU A 58 -8.65 -14.59 1.76
N ILE A 59 -8.03 -15.67 2.25
CA ILE A 59 -7.16 -15.61 3.41
C ILE A 59 -5.87 -14.85 3.09
N ASP A 60 -5.34 -14.97 1.87
CA ASP A 60 -4.15 -14.23 1.44
C ASP A 60 -4.46 -12.73 1.29
N ARG A 61 -5.61 -12.39 0.69
CA ARG A 61 -6.10 -11.01 0.61
C ARG A 61 -6.25 -10.39 2.00
N ALA A 62 -6.87 -11.11 2.93
CA ALA A 62 -7.07 -10.65 4.30
C ALA A 62 -5.74 -10.44 5.03
N VAL A 63 -4.82 -11.41 4.96
CA VAL A 63 -3.48 -11.28 5.58
C VAL A 63 -2.70 -10.10 5.00
N LEU A 64 -2.76 -9.90 3.68
CA LEU A 64 -2.10 -8.77 3.03
C LEU A 64 -2.72 -7.43 3.46
N PHE A 65 -4.06 -7.36 3.51
CA PHE A 65 -4.80 -6.18 3.96
C PHE A 65 -4.39 -5.77 5.38
N TYR A 66 -4.55 -6.67 6.36
CA TYR A 66 -4.21 -6.36 7.76
C TYR A 66 -2.71 -6.12 7.98
N SER A 67 -1.85 -6.67 7.13
CA SER A 67 -0.40 -6.44 7.24
C SER A 67 0.07 -5.10 6.69
N TYR A 68 -0.64 -4.50 5.72
CA TYR A 68 -0.10 -3.40 4.92
C TYR A 68 -1.08 -2.32 4.49
N PHE A 69 -2.37 -2.62 4.33
CA PHE A 69 -3.36 -1.69 3.77
C PHE A 69 -4.34 -1.15 4.79
N ASP A 70 -4.51 -1.85 5.91
CA ASP A 70 -5.31 -1.31 6.99
C ASP A 70 -4.71 0.00 7.52
N LYS A 71 -5.59 0.92 7.91
CA LYS A 71 -5.21 2.20 8.50
C LYS A 71 -4.49 1.99 9.82
N GLU A 72 -4.85 0.93 10.54
CA GLU A 72 -4.21 0.53 11.78
C GLU A 72 -3.08 -0.46 11.52
N SER A 73 -1.96 -0.28 12.22
CA SER A 73 -0.83 -1.20 12.13
C SER A 73 -1.09 -2.41 13.01
N HIS A 74 -1.40 -3.56 12.41
CA HIS A 74 -1.61 -4.81 13.14
C HIS A 74 -0.31 -5.59 13.32
N SER A 75 -0.08 -6.06 14.53
CA SER A 75 0.95 -7.05 14.83
C SER A 75 0.56 -8.42 14.28
N VAL A 76 1.55 -9.27 14.01
CA VAL A 76 1.31 -10.65 13.58
C VAL A 76 0.44 -11.43 14.59
N LYS A 77 0.53 -11.08 15.89
CA LYS A 77 -0.28 -11.69 16.95
C LYS A 77 -1.76 -11.29 16.82
N GLU A 78 -2.06 -10.03 16.52
CA GLU A 78 -3.44 -9.57 16.29
C GLU A 78 -4.02 -10.22 15.05
N ILE A 79 -3.27 -10.29 13.94
CA ILE A 79 -3.70 -10.95 12.71
C ILE A 79 -3.98 -12.45 12.93
N THR A 80 -3.11 -13.12 13.69
CA THR A 80 -3.29 -14.53 14.12
C THR A 80 -4.62 -14.70 14.85
N PHE A 81 -4.95 -13.78 15.75
CA PHE A 81 -6.21 -13.81 16.51
C PHE A 81 -7.42 -13.53 15.62
N MET A 82 -7.37 -12.47 14.79
CA MET A 82 -8.46 -12.08 13.90
C MET A 82 -8.81 -13.17 12.87
N LEU A 83 -7.79 -13.83 12.31
CA LEU A 83 -7.96 -14.83 11.26
C LEU A 83 -7.97 -16.28 11.79
N ASN A 84 -7.93 -16.46 13.12
CA ASN A 84 -7.90 -17.76 13.78
C ASN A 84 -6.89 -18.76 13.15
N CYS A 85 -5.68 -18.27 12.87
CA CYS A 85 -4.64 -19.01 12.18
C CYS A 85 -3.35 -18.99 12.98
N SER A 86 -2.54 -20.05 12.91
CA SER A 86 -1.24 -20.05 13.61
C SER A 86 -0.31 -18.97 13.03
N ARG A 87 0.59 -18.43 13.86
CA ARG A 87 1.61 -17.46 13.42
C ARG A 87 2.41 -17.95 12.20
N ARG A 88 2.83 -19.22 12.21
CA ARG A 88 3.58 -19.83 11.10
C ARG A 88 2.76 -19.85 9.82
N THR A 89 1.45 -20.07 9.95
CA THR A 89 0.50 -20.06 8.84
C THR A 89 0.33 -18.64 8.28
N ILE A 90 0.18 -17.63 9.14
CA ILE A 90 0.11 -16.22 8.75
C ILE A 90 1.34 -15.80 7.94
N GLU A 91 2.55 -16.13 8.40
CA GLU A 91 3.78 -15.78 7.67
C GLU A 91 3.84 -16.41 6.27
N ARG A 92 3.34 -17.64 6.12
CA ARG A 92 3.26 -18.31 4.81
C ARG A 92 2.26 -17.62 3.89
N TYR A 93 1.07 -17.30 4.39
CA TYR A 93 0.07 -16.56 3.62
C TYR A 93 0.57 -15.18 3.24
N LYS A 94 1.25 -14.48 4.15
CA LYS A 94 1.85 -13.18 3.88
C LYS A 94 2.88 -13.24 2.74
N GLN A 95 3.80 -14.20 2.77
CA GLN A 95 4.78 -14.38 1.70
C GLN A 95 4.12 -14.67 0.35
N ARG A 96 3.15 -15.58 0.33
CA ARG A 96 2.41 -15.93 -0.89
C ARG A 96 1.63 -14.74 -1.44
N ALA A 97 0.89 -14.05 -0.58
CA ALA A 97 0.07 -12.89 -0.94
C ALA A 97 0.91 -11.75 -1.53
N VAL A 98 2.10 -11.47 -0.97
CA VAL A 98 3.00 -10.43 -1.49
C VAL A 98 3.51 -10.78 -2.89
N ILE A 99 3.88 -12.05 -3.13
CA ILE A 99 4.35 -12.50 -4.44
C ILE A 99 3.22 -12.40 -5.48
N GLU A 100 2.02 -12.84 -5.13
CA GLU A 100 0.85 -12.81 -6.01
C GLU A 100 0.38 -11.39 -6.31
N PHE A 101 0.31 -10.54 -5.27
CA PHE A 101 0.06 -9.11 -5.42
C PHE A 101 1.05 -8.46 -6.39
N GLY A 102 2.36 -8.71 -6.22
CA GLY A 102 3.39 -8.14 -7.07
C GLY A 102 3.19 -8.49 -8.54
N LYS A 103 2.83 -9.75 -8.84
CA LYS A 103 2.54 -10.18 -10.22
C LYS A 103 1.33 -9.45 -10.81
N PHE A 104 0.23 -9.34 -10.06
CA PHE A 104 -0.96 -8.64 -10.56
C PHE A 104 -0.74 -7.14 -10.69
N TYR A 105 -0.01 -6.54 -9.76
CA TYR A 105 0.34 -5.14 -9.80
C TYR A 105 1.25 -4.83 -10.99
N GLU A 106 2.30 -5.61 -11.24
CA GLU A 106 3.17 -5.43 -12.42
C GLU A 106 2.39 -5.61 -13.73
N ASN A 107 1.54 -6.65 -13.82
CA ASN A 107 0.78 -6.92 -15.04
C ASN A 107 -0.35 -5.90 -15.30
N GLY A 108 -0.91 -5.28 -14.27
CA GLY A 108 -2.00 -4.30 -14.38
C GLY A 108 -1.57 -2.83 -14.34
N ALA A 109 -0.38 -2.52 -13.83
CA ALA A 109 0.21 -1.18 -13.87
C ALA A 109 1.02 -0.92 -15.15
N LEU A 110 1.46 -1.97 -15.84
CA LEU A 110 2.15 -1.88 -17.14
C LEU A 110 1.22 -2.02 -18.36
N SER A 111 -0.10 -2.16 -18.15
CA SER A 111 -1.10 -2.35 -19.21
C SER A 111 -1.85 -1.07 -19.58
#